data_AF-A0A8H6SGB7-F1
#
_entry.id   AF-A0A8H6SGB7-F1
#
_cell.length_a   1.000
_cell.length_b   1.000
_cell.length_c   1.000
_cell.angle_alpha   90.00
_cell.angle_beta   90.00
_cell.angle_gamma   90.00
#
_symmetry.space_group_name_H-M   'P 1'
#
loop_
_entity.id
_entity.type
_entity.pdbx_description
1 polymer ?
#
loop_
_entity_poly.entity_id
_entity_poly.type
_entity_poly.pdbx_seq_one_letter_code
_entity_poly.pdbx_strand_id
1 'polypeptide(L)'
;MSTRKFIWLASTLLWKPSEAYWLMAPNNILTTQRLDPVISPGSVSTHVHAVVGGSNFGLNTTTARLRESACTSIPIPEDKSNYWYPQLYFQWSNGSFTSVAGNPVICNLT
;
A
#
# COMPACT_ATOMS: atom_id res chain seq x y z
N MET A 1 -54.25 33.16 -16.85
CA MET A 1 -54.17 32.09 -15.84
C MET A 1 -53.08 31.12 -16.28
N SER A 2 -51.85 31.30 -15.79
CA SER A 2 -50.67 30.55 -16.25
C SER A 2 -50.28 29.52 -15.18
N THR A 3 -50.49 28.24 -15.50
CA THR A 3 -50.12 27.11 -14.65
C THR A 3 -48.61 26.88 -14.74
N ARG A 4 -47.89 27.17 -13.66
CA ARG A 4 -46.46 26.84 -13.53
C ARG A 4 -46.33 25.33 -13.30
N LYS A 5 -45.73 24.63 -14.27
CA LYS A 5 -45.33 23.22 -14.15
C LYS A 5 -44.19 23.13 -13.12
N PHE A 6 -44.43 22.41 -12.02
CA PHE A 6 -43.37 21.99 -11.10
C PHE A 6 -42.54 20.91 -11.79
N ILE A 7 -41.27 21.21 -12.07
CA ILE A 7 -40.28 20.24 -12.54
C ILE A 7 -39.68 19.59 -11.29
N TRP A 8 -39.96 18.31 -11.09
CA TRP A 8 -39.28 17.51 -10.07
C TRP A 8 -37.83 17.26 -10.53
N LEU A 9 -36.85 17.88 -9.88
CA LEU A 9 -35.47 17.42 -9.97
C LEU A 9 -35.38 16.09 -9.21
N ALA A 10 -35.38 14.98 -9.94
CA ALA A 10 -34.96 13.71 -9.40
C ALA A 10 -33.45 13.76 -9.16
N SER A 11 -33.05 14.00 -7.91
CA SER A 11 -31.67 13.83 -7.45
C SER A 11 -31.34 12.34 -7.45
N THR A 12 -30.78 11.85 -8.55
CA THR A 12 -30.14 10.54 -8.58
C THR A 12 -28.89 10.63 -7.69
N LEU A 13 -28.94 9.99 -6.52
CA LEU A 13 -27.73 9.74 -5.73
C LEU A 13 -26.77 8.94 -6.64
N LEU A 14 -25.63 9.54 -6.94
CA LEU A 14 -24.51 8.90 -7.62
C LEU A 14 -23.94 7.81 -6.70
N TRP A 15 -24.52 6.60 -6.73
CA TRP A 15 -23.89 5.42 -6.17
C TRP A 15 -22.73 5.03 -7.09
N LYS A 16 -21.51 5.45 -6.74
CA LYS A 16 -20.29 4.89 -7.34
C LYS A 16 -19.83 3.73 -6.46
N PRO A 17 -19.86 2.47 -6.95
CA PRO A 17 -19.23 1.38 -6.22
C PRO A 17 -17.73 1.70 -6.06
N SER A 18 -17.17 1.39 -4.90
CA SER A 18 -15.72 1.46 -4.70
C SER A 18 -15.07 0.24 -5.35
N GLU A 19 -14.20 0.46 -6.33
CA GLU A 19 -13.31 -0.57 -6.85
C GLU A 19 -12.22 -0.83 -5.80
N ALA A 20 -12.41 -1.87 -5.00
CA ALA A 20 -11.43 -2.32 -4.00
C ALA A 20 -10.89 -3.68 -4.42
N TYR A 21 -9.57 -3.83 -4.39
CA TYR A 21 -8.92 -5.13 -4.55
C TYR A 21 -8.00 -5.38 -3.36
N TRP A 22 -7.81 -6.64 -3.03
CA TRP A 22 -6.90 -7.09 -2.00
C TRP A 22 -5.66 -7.69 -2.64
N LEU A 23 -4.48 -7.23 -2.23
CA LEU A 23 -3.23 -7.93 -2.53
C LEU A 23 -3.08 -9.10 -1.59
N MET A 24 -3.48 -10.26 -2.07
CA MET A 24 -3.24 -11.53 -1.42
C MET A 24 -1.97 -12.16 -2.01
N ALA A 25 -1.18 -12.83 -1.17
CA ALA A 25 -0.05 -13.66 -1.59
C ALA A 25 1.14 -12.94 -2.28
N PRO A 26 1.79 -11.93 -1.67
CA PRO A 26 3.11 -11.53 -2.16
C PRO A 26 4.07 -12.73 -2.14
N ASN A 27 4.97 -12.81 -3.11
CA ASN A 27 5.95 -13.88 -3.22
C ASN A 27 7.09 -13.71 -2.21
N ASN A 28 7.41 -12.47 -1.85
CA ASN A 28 8.47 -12.15 -0.89
C ASN A 28 8.31 -10.74 -0.29
N ILE A 29 8.99 -10.50 0.83
CA ILE A 29 9.28 -9.16 1.32
C ILE A 29 10.43 -8.56 0.51
N LEU A 30 10.23 -7.36 -0.03
CA LEU A 30 11.25 -6.59 -0.74
C LEU A 30 12.28 -6.05 0.25
N THR A 31 11.82 -5.43 1.34
CA THR A 31 12.69 -4.87 2.39
C THR A 31 11.92 -4.62 3.68
N THR A 32 12.62 -4.62 4.81
CA THR A 32 12.08 -4.21 6.12
C THR A 32 12.92 -3.07 6.69
N GLN A 33 12.49 -1.82 6.47
CA GLN A 33 13.29 -0.61 6.73
C GLN A 33 12.42 0.60 7.10
N ARG A 34 13.06 1.66 7.63
CA ARG A 34 12.41 2.95 7.98
C ARG A 34 12.27 3.86 6.76
N LEU A 35 11.61 3.37 5.71
CA LEU A 35 11.40 4.10 4.46
C LEU A 35 9.91 4.35 4.25
N ASP A 36 9.55 5.60 3.99
CA ASP A 36 8.19 6.00 3.61
C ASP A 36 8.23 7.17 2.63
N PRO A 37 8.17 6.92 1.32
CA PRO A 37 8.22 7.97 0.32
C PRO A 37 6.94 8.82 0.24
N VAL A 38 5.89 8.50 1.01
CA VAL A 38 4.63 9.26 1.05
C VAL A 38 4.59 10.18 2.27
N ILE A 39 4.86 9.65 3.46
CA ILE A 39 4.77 10.40 4.73
C ILE A 39 6.09 11.06 5.12
N SER A 40 7.24 10.49 4.77
CA SER A 40 8.57 11.04 5.11
C SER A 40 9.53 11.07 3.92
N PRO A 41 9.18 11.72 2.79
CA PRO A 41 9.99 11.69 1.57
C PRO A 41 11.42 12.18 1.81
N GLY A 42 12.41 11.43 1.35
CA GLY A 42 13.83 11.79 1.44
C GLY A 42 14.43 11.69 2.84
N SER A 43 13.70 11.15 3.82
CA SER A 43 14.12 11.09 5.22
C SER A 43 13.77 9.74 5.87
N VAL A 44 14.34 9.49 7.04
CA VAL A 44 14.07 8.27 7.81
C VAL A 44 12.66 8.36 8.41
N SER A 45 11.81 7.38 8.12
CA SER A 45 10.45 7.29 8.68
C SER A 45 10.46 7.14 10.20
N THR A 46 9.38 7.56 10.86
CA THR A 46 9.20 7.45 12.32
C THR A 46 9.13 6.00 12.81
N HIS A 47 8.76 5.05 11.95
CA HIS A 47 8.69 3.62 12.26
C HIS A 47 9.21 2.75 11.10
N VAL A 48 9.34 1.44 11.34
CA VAL A 48 9.84 0.47 10.36
C VAL A 48 8.65 -0.08 9.58
N HIS A 49 8.84 -0.22 8.27
CA HIS A 49 7.89 -0.86 7.37
C HIS A 49 8.43 -2.18 6.86
N ALA A 50 7.56 -3.17 6.71
CA ALA A 50 7.77 -4.29 5.80
C ALA A 50 7.12 -3.93 4.45
N VAL A 51 7.89 -4.07 3.38
CA VAL A 51 7.53 -3.56 2.05
C VAL A 51 7.51 -4.69 1.04
N VAL A 52 6.51 -4.68 0.16
CA VAL A 52 6.39 -5.58 -1.00
C VAL A 52 6.18 -4.74 -2.26
N GLY A 53 6.47 -5.29 -3.44
CA GLY A 53 6.26 -4.59 -4.71
C GLY A 53 7.51 -4.43 -5.57
N GLY A 54 7.49 -3.39 -6.40
CA GLY A 54 8.55 -3.06 -7.35
C GLY A 54 9.89 -2.72 -6.72
N SER A 55 10.98 -3.15 -7.37
CA SER A 55 12.36 -3.03 -6.88
C SER A 55 12.94 -1.61 -6.83
N ASN A 56 12.33 -0.62 -7.50
CA ASN A 56 12.76 0.78 -7.45
C ASN A 56 12.19 1.54 -6.22
N PHE A 57 11.84 0.83 -5.16
CA PHE A 57 11.46 1.45 -3.89
C PHE A 57 12.66 2.16 -3.25
N GLY A 58 12.41 3.29 -2.58
CA GLY A 58 13.46 4.07 -1.91
C GLY A 58 12.92 5.24 -1.10
N LEU A 59 13.82 6.01 -0.48
CA LEU A 59 13.50 7.21 0.31
C LEU A 59 12.65 8.23 -0.46
N ASN A 60 12.91 8.35 -1.76
CA ASN A 60 12.12 9.11 -2.70
C ASN A 60 11.77 8.19 -3.87
N THR A 61 10.50 8.15 -4.25
CA THR A 61 10.09 7.44 -5.46
C THR A 61 8.90 8.13 -6.09
N THR A 62 8.66 7.84 -7.37
CA THR A 62 7.50 8.31 -8.12
C THR A 62 6.88 7.14 -8.85
N THR A 63 5.62 7.26 -9.25
CA THR A 63 4.96 6.22 -10.04
C THR A 63 5.72 5.88 -11.32
N ALA A 64 6.31 6.88 -12.00
CA ALA A 64 7.15 6.65 -13.18
C ALA A 64 8.38 5.80 -12.82
N ARG A 65 9.07 6.15 -11.73
CA ARG A 65 10.25 5.41 -11.28
C ARG A 65 9.92 3.97 -10.86
N LEU A 66 8.76 3.76 -10.24
CA LEU A 66 8.30 2.42 -9.87
C LEU A 66 7.99 1.57 -11.09
N ARG A 67 7.38 2.14 -12.14
CA ARG A 67 7.15 1.41 -13.41
C ARG A 67 8.44 0.91 -14.08
N GLU A 68 9.57 1.56 -13.83
CA GLU A 68 10.90 1.14 -14.29
C GLU A 68 11.55 0.03 -13.44
N SER A 69 10.84 -0.52 -12.44
CA SER A 69 11.38 -1.58 -11.58
C SER A 69 11.71 -2.82 -12.39
N ALA A 70 12.94 -3.31 -12.26
CA ALA A 70 13.40 -4.52 -12.94
C ALA A 70 12.62 -5.77 -12.49
N CYS A 71 12.26 -5.85 -11.20
CA CYS A 71 11.47 -6.95 -10.64
C CYS A 71 10.40 -6.45 -9.66
N THR A 72 9.50 -7.34 -9.25
CA THR A 72 8.47 -7.08 -8.23
C THR A 72 8.31 -8.32 -7.36
N SER A 73 7.99 -8.13 -6.08
CA SER A 73 7.68 -9.23 -5.16
C SER A 73 6.19 -9.63 -5.14
N ILE A 74 5.37 -9.03 -6.02
CA ILE A 74 3.95 -9.36 -6.21
C ILE A 74 3.80 -10.45 -7.29
N PRO A 75 2.78 -11.33 -7.22
CA PRO A 75 2.58 -12.39 -8.21
C PRO A 75 2.34 -11.91 -9.63
N ILE A 76 1.81 -10.70 -9.81
CA ILE A 76 1.53 -10.09 -11.10
C ILE A 76 2.78 -9.31 -11.53
N PRO A 77 3.53 -9.78 -12.57
CA PRO A 77 4.80 -9.15 -12.95
C PRO A 77 4.66 -7.69 -13.38
N GLU A 78 3.51 -7.30 -13.91
CA GLU A 78 3.18 -5.94 -14.36
C GLU A 78 2.90 -5.00 -13.17
N ASP A 79 2.53 -5.53 -12.00
CA ASP A 79 2.34 -4.69 -10.81
C ASP A 79 3.70 -4.34 -10.19
N LYS A 80 4.15 -3.12 -10.48
CA LYS A 80 5.37 -2.53 -9.91
C LYS A 80 5.09 -1.53 -8.80
N SER A 81 3.84 -1.42 -8.33
CA SER A 81 3.50 -0.56 -7.20
C SER A 81 4.21 -1.05 -5.93
N ASN A 82 4.34 -0.18 -4.92
CA ASN A 82 4.80 -0.60 -3.60
C ASN A 82 3.65 -0.55 -2.60
N TYR A 83 3.65 -1.55 -1.72
CA TYR A 83 2.71 -1.67 -0.61
C TYR A 83 3.51 -1.93 0.64
N TRP A 84 3.15 -1.27 1.74
CA TRP A 84 3.88 -1.41 2.99
C TRP A 84 2.96 -1.32 4.18
N TYR A 85 3.38 -1.96 5.25
CA TYR A 85 2.68 -1.96 6.53
C TYR A 85 3.70 -1.87 7.67
N PRO A 86 3.30 -1.38 8.86
CA PRO A 86 4.19 -1.27 10.00
C PRO A 86 4.73 -2.64 10.42
N GLN A 87 6.05 -2.76 10.57
CA GLN A 87 6.67 -3.93 11.16
C GLN A 87 6.30 -4.00 12.64
N LEU A 88 5.79 -5.14 13.08
CA LEU A 88 5.40 -5.33 14.48
C LEU A 88 6.63 -5.64 15.35
N TYR A 89 6.65 -5.03 16.54
CA TYR A 89 7.66 -5.28 17.57
C TYR A 89 6.96 -5.61 18.88
N PHE A 90 7.49 -6.60 19.59
CA PHE A 90 7.13 -6.85 20.97
C PHE A 90 7.98 -5.95 21.87
N GLN A 91 7.33 -5.19 22.74
CA GLN A 91 7.99 -4.36 23.74
C GLN A 91 8.11 -5.14 25.05
N TRP A 92 9.33 -5.39 25.49
CA TRP A 92 9.62 -6.04 26.77
C TRP A 92 9.45 -5.05 27.93
N SER A 93 9.28 -5.58 29.14
CA SER A 93 9.15 -4.76 30.37
C SER A 93 10.37 -3.87 30.65
N ASN A 94 11.55 -4.24 30.15
CA ASN A 94 12.77 -3.44 30.26
C ASN A 94 12.86 -2.31 29.21
N GLY A 95 11.82 -2.10 28.40
CA GLY A 95 11.75 -1.07 27.36
C GLY A 95 12.44 -1.43 26.04
N SER A 96 13.11 -2.58 25.95
CA SER A 96 13.68 -3.06 24.69
C SER A 96 12.60 -3.63 23.75
N PHE A 97 12.93 -3.71 22.47
CA PHE A 97 12.02 -4.21 21.44
C PHE A 97 12.64 -5.41 20.71
N THR A 98 11.83 -6.44 20.46
CA THR A 98 12.18 -7.54 19.56
C THR A 98 11.20 -7.56 18.40
N SER A 99 11.72 -7.69 17.18
CA SER A 99 10.87 -7.81 15.99
C SER A 99 10.01 -9.06 16.10
N VAL A 100 8.71 -8.93 15.87
CA VAL A 100 7.80 -10.07 15.82
C VAL A 100 7.93 -10.70 14.43
N ALA A 101 8.12 -12.01 14.39
CA ALA A 101 8.02 -12.76 13.15
C ALA A 101 6.57 -12.69 12.66
N GLY A 102 6.31 -11.82 11.70
CA GLY A 102 4.99 -11.56 11.14
C GLY A 102 5.17 -11.00 9.75
N ASN A 103 5.18 -11.88 8.76
CA ASN A 103 5.21 -11.52 7.35
C ASN A 103 3.76 -11.55 6.82
N PRO A 104 3.49 -10.98 5.62
CA PRO A 104 2.20 -11.15 4.99
C PRO A 104 1.99 -12.65 4.77
N VAL A 105 0.75 -13.08 4.58
CA VAL A 105 0.49 -14.46 4.13
C VAL A 105 1.12 -14.60 2.74
N ILE A 106 2.32 -15.16 2.70
CA ILE A 106 3.08 -15.47 1.48
C ILE A 106 2.59 -16.85 1.03
N CYS A 107 1.84 -16.90 -0.06
CA CYS A 107 1.46 -18.17 -0.66
C CYS A 107 2.56 -18.59 -1.62
N ASN A 108 3.27 -19.66 -1.28
CA ASN A 108 4.21 -20.27 -2.21
C ASN A 108 3.41 -21.11 -3.22
N LEU A 109 3.15 -20.55 -4.40
CA LEU A 109 2.53 -21.26 -5.51
C LEU A 109 3.61 -22.10 -6.20
N THR A 110 3.97 -23.23 -5.60
CA THR A 110 4.75 -24.30 -6.28
C THR A 110 3.82 -25.28 -6.96
#